data_AF-A0A1G9DA25-F1
#
_entry.id   AF-A0A1G9DA25-F1
#
_cell.length_a   1.000
_cell.length_b   1.000
_cell.length_c   1.000
_cell.angle_alpha   90.00
_cell.angle_beta   90.00
_cell.angle_gamma   90.00
#
_symmetry.space_group_name_H-M   'P 1'
#
loop_
_entity.id
_entity.type
_entity.pdbx_description
1 polymer ?
#
loop_
_entity_poly.entity_id
_entity_poly.type
_entity_poly.pdbx_seq_one_letter_code
_entity_poly.pdbx_strand_id
1 'polypeptide(L)'
;MQFKGTWQIAVGSIFLAVTVFVLPMPLFEVFSGIAGQGAVAPFVLGLGLLAGGLALVAVGRHKRSRNLRTARSYDTREPSSADGDRPGNPYALPNSYGATPPPG
;
A
#
# COMPACT_ATOMS: atom_id res chain seq x y z
N MET A 1 11.36 0.82 -5.09
CA MET A 1 9.94 0.35 -5.18
C MET A 1 9.28 0.42 -3.80
N GLN A 2 8.35 1.35 -3.59
CA GLN A 2 7.77 1.61 -2.26
C GLN A 2 6.74 0.54 -1.83
N PHE A 3 7.13 -0.27 -0.84
CA PHE A 3 6.32 -1.28 -0.14
C PHE A 3 5.18 -0.72 0.74
N LYS A 4 4.89 0.59 0.67
CA LYS A 4 3.95 1.26 1.58
C LYS A 4 2.49 0.94 1.21
N GLY A 5 1.85 0.08 2.00
CA GLY A 5 0.41 -0.24 1.87
C GLY A 5 0.11 -1.58 1.19
N THR A 6 1.04 -2.13 0.39
CA THR A 6 0.82 -3.38 -0.36
C THR A 6 0.67 -4.58 0.57
N TRP A 7 1.48 -4.64 1.64
CA TRP A 7 1.39 -5.70 2.63
C TRP A 7 0.04 -5.70 3.35
N GLN A 8 -0.48 -4.52 3.72
CA GLN A 8 -1.79 -4.43 4.37
C GLN A 8 -2.93 -4.88 3.43
N ILE A 9 -2.82 -4.59 2.13
CA ILE A 9 -3.81 -5.07 1.15
C ILE A 9 -3.73 -6.59 1.01
N ALA A 10 -2.53 -7.16 0.93
CA ALA A 10 -2.34 -8.61 0.79
C ALA A 10 -2.90 -9.37 2.00
N VAL A 11 -2.48 -9.00 3.22
CA VAL A 11 -2.96 -9.64 4.45
C VAL A 11 -4.48 -9.44 4.63
N GLY A 12 -4.99 -8.24 4.36
CA GLY A 12 -6.42 -7.97 4.42
C GLY A 12 -7.24 -8.79 3.43
N SER A 13 -6.71 -9.02 2.22
CA SER A 13 -7.36 -9.86 1.21
C SER A 13 -7.39 -11.34 1.58
N ILE A 14 -6.36 -11.85 2.28
CA ILE A 14 -6.35 -13.22 2.79
C ILE A 14 -7.42 -13.39 3.87
N PHE A 15 -7.53 -12.45 4.82
CA PHE A 15 -8.58 -12.52 5.84
C PHE A 15 -9.98 -12.49 5.23
N LEU A 16 -10.20 -11.64 4.22
CA LEU A 16 -11.45 -11.65 3.45
C LEU A 16 -11.70 -13.00 2.76
N ALA A 17 -10.70 -13.61 2.14
CA ALA A 17 -10.87 -14.93 1.51
C ALA A 17 -11.24 -15.99 2.55
N VAL A 18 -10.59 -16.01 3.72
CA VAL A 18 -10.90 -16.96 4.81
C VAL A 18 -12.33 -16.77 5.32
N THR A 19 -12.84 -15.53 5.37
CA THR A 19 -14.23 -15.29 5.80
C THR A 19 -15.28 -15.95 4.92
N VAL A 20 -15.00 -16.11 3.63
CA VAL A 20 -15.91 -16.79 2.69
C VAL A 20 -16.08 -18.27 3.05
N PHE A 21 -15.09 -18.90 3.69
CA PHE A 21 -15.18 -20.29 4.12
C PHE A 21 -15.73 -20.44 5.53
N VAL A 22 -15.36 -19.54 6.44
CA VAL A 22 -15.71 -19.68 7.87
C VAL A 22 -17.10 -19.16 8.20
N LEU A 23 -17.53 -18.06 7.57
CA LEU A 23 -18.75 -17.34 7.97
C LEU A 23 -20.08 -17.92 7.46
N PRO A 24 -20.22 -18.57 6.28
CA PRO A 24 -21.54 -18.90 5.72
C PRO A 24 -22.41 -19.79 6.61
N MET A 25 -21.85 -20.89 7.10
CA MET A 25 -22.56 -21.87 7.93
C MET A 25 -22.95 -21.30 9.30
N PRO A 26 -22.04 -20.72 10.11
CA PRO A 26 -22.42 -20.14 11.39
C PRO A 26 -23.32 -18.91 11.24
N LEU A 27 -23.21 -18.14 10.15
CA LEU A 27 -24.12 -17.03 9.88
C LEU A 27 -25.53 -17.55 9.59
N PHE A 28 -25.68 -18.61 8.80
CA PHE A 28 -26.97 -19.26 8.59
C PHE A 28 -27.57 -19.79 9.90
N GLU A 29 -26.79 -20.47 10.73
CA GLU A 29 -27.25 -21.03 12.00
C GLU A 29 -27.70 -19.94 12.98
N VAL A 30 -26.97 -18.83 13.08
CA VAL A 30 -27.32 -17.69 13.93
C VAL A 30 -28.59 -16.98 13.42
N PHE A 31 -28.72 -16.75 12.12
CA PHE A 31 -29.89 -16.07 11.55
C PHE A 31 -31.16 -16.92 11.55
N SER A 32 -31.03 -18.24 11.43
CA SER A 32 -32.17 -19.18 11.50
C SER A 32 -32.59 -19.52 12.92
N GLY A 33 -31.88 -19.03 13.95
CA GLY A 33 -32.20 -19.26 15.35
C GLY A 33 -31.92 -20.69 15.84
N ILE A 34 -31.22 -21.50 15.04
CA ILE A 34 -30.83 -22.87 15.39
C ILE A 34 -29.41 -22.95 15.98
N ALA A 35 -28.72 -21.81 16.09
CA ALA A 35 -27.35 -21.74 16.57
C ALA A 35 -27.21 -22.33 17.98
N GLY A 36 -26.55 -23.48 18.04
CA GLY A 36 -26.00 -24.00 19.28
C GLY A 36 -24.80 -23.17 19.76
N GLN A 37 -24.36 -23.42 20.98
CA GLN A 37 -23.21 -22.73 21.59
C GLN A 37 -21.92 -22.89 20.74
N GLY A 38 -21.81 -24.00 19.99
CA GLY A 38 -20.70 -24.27 19.07
C GLY A 38 -20.66 -23.39 17.81
N ALA A 39 -21.79 -22.80 17.40
CA ALA A 39 -21.89 -21.95 16.21
C ALA A 39 -21.46 -20.49 16.47
N VAL A 40 -21.56 -20.05 17.74
CA VAL A 40 -21.28 -18.67 18.15
C VAL A 40 -19.80 -18.33 18.02
N ALA A 41 -18.91 -19.25 18.40
CA ALA A 41 -17.46 -19.06 18.30
C ALA A 41 -16.98 -18.83 16.84
N PRO A 42 -17.29 -19.71 15.87
CA PRO A 42 -16.92 -19.49 14.47
C PRO A 42 -17.64 -18.28 13.85
N PHE A 43 -18.86 -17.95 14.30
CA PHE A 43 -19.54 -16.73 13.89
C PHE A 43 -18.76 -15.46 14.28
N VAL A 44 -18.39 -15.33 15.56
CA VAL A 44 -17.63 -14.18 16.08
C VAL A 44 -16.25 -14.10 15.42
N LEU A 45 -15.58 -15.25 15.24
CA LEU A 45 -14.31 -15.31 14.53
C LEU A 45 -14.44 -14.85 13.08
N GLY A 46 -15.47 -15.31 12.36
CA GLY A 46 -15.76 -14.87 11.00
C GLY A 46 -16.04 -13.37 10.90
N LEU A 47 -16.80 -12.79 11.84
CA LEU A 47 -17.02 -11.34 11.90
C LEU A 47 -15.73 -10.56 12.16
N GLY A 48 -14.87 -11.07 13.05
CA GLY A 48 -13.57 -10.47 13.34
C GLY A 48 -12.65 -10.47 12.12
N LEU A 49 -12.57 -11.59 11.41
CA LEU A 49 -11.81 -11.71 10.17
C LEU A 49 -12.36 -10.77 9.07
N LEU A 50 -13.68 -10.63 8.98
CA LEU A 50 -14.33 -9.78 7.99
C LEU A 50 -14.02 -8.30 8.25
N ALA A 51 -14.28 -7.84 9.48
CA ALA A 51 -14.03 -6.47 9.89
C ALA A 51 -12.52 -6.13 9.82
N GLY A 52 -11.67 -7.03 10.31
CA GLY A 52 -10.22 -6.88 10.27
C GLY A 52 -9.66 -6.86 8.85
N GLY A 53 -10.14 -7.75 7.98
CA GLY A 53 -9.77 -7.81 6.57
C GLY A 53 -10.14 -6.53 5.82
N LEU A 54 -11.38 -6.06 5.98
CA LEU A 54 -11.85 -4.79 5.41
C LEU A 54 -11.04 -3.60 5.91
N ALA A 55 -10.77 -3.52 7.21
CA ALA A 55 -9.97 -2.46 7.80
C ALA A 55 -8.55 -2.44 7.23
N LEU A 56 -7.88 -3.59 7.12
CA LEU A 56 -6.53 -3.69 6.56
C LEU A 56 -6.50 -3.24 5.09
N VAL A 57 -7.46 -3.69 4.28
CA VAL A 57 -7.56 -3.29 2.86
C VAL A 57 -7.82 -1.79 2.75
N ALA A 58 -8.72 -1.23 3.56
CA ALA A 58 -9.04 0.20 3.56
C ALA A 58 -7.82 1.04 3.96
N VAL A 59 -7.10 0.66 5.02
CA VAL A 59 -5.88 1.35 5.47
C VAL A 59 -4.77 1.24 4.43
N GLY A 60 -4.57 0.05 3.85
CA GLY A 60 -3.59 -0.17 2.80
C GLY A 60 -3.86 0.68 1.55
N ARG A 61 -5.12 0.73 1.10
CA ARG A 61 -5.56 1.61 0.00
C ARG A 61 -5.41 3.09 0.35
N HIS A 62 -5.77 3.50 1.56
CA HIS A 62 -5.63 4.89 1.99
C HIS A 62 -4.16 5.33 1.97
N LYS A 63 -3.25 4.53 2.53
CA LYS A 63 -1.80 4.79 2.48
C LYS A 63 -1.27 4.85 1.05
N ARG A 64 -1.68 3.91 0.19
CA ARG A 64 -1.30 3.90 -1.23
C ARG A 64 -1.84 5.13 -1.99
N SER A 65 -3.06 5.56 -1.69
CA SER A 65 -3.69 6.72 -2.33
C SER A 65 -3.00 8.03 -1.98
N ARG A 66 -2.52 8.19 -0.74
CA ARG A 66 -1.77 9.39 -0.33
C ARG A 66 -0.46 9.55 -1.11
N ASN A 67 0.26 8.44 -1.33
CA ASN A 67 1.47 8.46 -2.16
C ASN A 67 1.20 8.83 -3.62
N LEU A 68 0.03 8.47 -4.16
CA LEU A 68 -0.37 8.85 -5.51
C LEU A 68 -0.83 10.31 -5.63
N ARG A 69 -1.37 10.88 -4.53
CA ARG A 69 -1.84 12.27 -4.48
C ARG A 69 -0.73 13.28 -4.19
N THR A 70 0.43 12.87 -3.68
CA THR A 70 1.60 13.74 -3.60
C THR A 70 2.05 14.14 -5.01
N ALA A 71 1.99 15.44 -5.31
CA ALA A 71 2.49 15.97 -6.58
C ALA A 71 3.96 15.58 -6.74
N ARG A 72 4.31 14.90 -7.84
CA ARG A 72 5.71 14.64 -8.21
C ARG A 72 6.37 15.97 -8.58
N SER A 73 6.99 16.63 -7.62
CA SER A 73 7.92 17.74 -7.88
C SER A 73 9.26 17.19 -8.39
N TYR A 74 10.07 18.03 -9.03
CA TYR A 74 11.43 17.66 -9.45
C TYR A 74 12.26 17.12 -8.26
N ASP A 75 12.05 17.65 -7.05
CA ASP A 75 12.74 17.23 -5.81
C ASP A 75 12.27 15.89 -5.24
N THR A 76 11.09 15.40 -5.62
CA THR A 76 10.48 14.19 -5.04
C THR A 76 10.34 13.04 -6.04
N ARG A 77 10.81 13.22 -7.28
CA ARG A 77 10.89 12.12 -8.24
C ARG A 77 12.05 11.22 -7.90
N GLU A 78 11.77 9.92 -7.81
CA GLU A 78 12.81 8.91 -7.89
C GLU A 78 13.53 9.11 -9.25
N PRO A 79 14.85 9.35 -9.26
CA PRO A 79 15.57 9.62 -10.49
C PRO A 79 15.40 8.42 -11.43
N SER A 80 14.84 8.65 -12.61
CA SER A 80 14.58 7.62 -13.63
C SER A 80 15.86 7.01 -14.21
N SER A 81 17.00 7.61 -13.91
CA SER A 81 18.35 7.20 -14.30
C SER A 81 19.32 7.73 -13.25
N ALA A 82 20.41 7.01 -12.98
CA ALA A 82 21.54 7.58 -12.24
C ALA A 82 22.02 8.84 -12.97
N ASP A 83 22.47 9.87 -12.25
CA ASP A 83 22.90 11.13 -12.88
C ASP A 83 24.00 10.92 -13.93
N GLY A 84 24.81 9.86 -13.80
CA GLY A 84 25.84 9.47 -14.77
C GLY A 84 25.32 8.89 -16.09
N ASP A 85 24.08 8.39 -16.13
CA ASP A 85 23.46 7.81 -17.33
C ASP A 85 22.59 8.83 -18.08
N ARG A 86 22.48 10.07 -17.58
CA ARG A 86 21.74 11.10 -18.31
C ARG A 86 22.53 11.51 -19.55
N PRO A 87 21.90 11.56 -20.73
CA PRO A 87 22.55 12.14 -21.89
C PRO A 87 22.96 13.57 -21.56
N GLY A 88 24.22 13.90 -21.88
CA GLY A 88 24.77 15.23 -21.63
C GLY A 88 23.86 16.30 -22.20
N ASN A 89 23.48 17.28 -21.38
CA ASN A 89 22.58 18.35 -21.80
C ASN A 89 23.27 19.16 -22.93
N PRO A 90 22.74 19.16 -24.16
CA PRO A 90 23.34 19.86 -25.29
C PRO A 90 23.27 21.39 -25.16
N TYR A 91 22.48 21.89 -24.21
CA TYR A 91 22.38 23.30 -23.84
C TYR A 91 23.08 23.62 -22.51
N ALA A 92 23.85 22.68 -21.93
CA ALA A 92 24.67 22.98 -20.78
C ALA A 92 25.73 24.00 -21.19
N LEU A 93 25.85 25.06 -20.39
CA LEU A 93 27.01 25.95 -20.47
C LEU A 93 28.27 25.09 -20.35
N PRO A 94 29.26 25.26 -21.25
CA PRO A 94 30.49 24.49 -21.17
C PRO A 94 31.08 24.64 -19.77
N ASN A 95 31.40 23.52 -19.12
CA ASN A 95 32.13 23.53 -17.87
C ASN A 95 33.38 24.38 -18.07
N SER A 96 33.44 25.53 -17.40
CA SER A 96 34.59 26.42 -17.39
C SER A 96 35.73 25.75 -16.62
N TYR A 97 36.31 24.71 -17.21
CA TYR A 97 37.60 24.18 -16.81
C TYR A 97 38.63 25.28 -17.03
N GLY A 98 38.95 26.03 -15.98
CA GLY A 98 40.12 26.92 -15.95
C GLY A 98 39.90 28.38 -15.56
N ALA A 99 38.71 28.80 -15.15
CA ALA A 99 38.56 30.15 -14.59
C ALA A 99 38.99 30.15 -13.11
N THR A 100 40.28 30.32 -12.85
CA THR A 100 40.76 30.67 -11.51
C THR A 100 40.17 32.03 -11.11
N PRO A 101 39.59 32.17 -9.90
CA PRO A 101 39.16 33.48 -9.41
C PRO A 101 40.35 34.45 -9.40
N PRO A 102 40.16 35.74 -9.73
CA PRO A 102 41.22 36.73 -9.57
C PRO A 102 41.62 36.79 -8.08
N PRO A 103 42.92 36.92 -7.77
CA PRO A 103 43.37 37.05 -6.39
C PRO A 103 42.77 38.31 -5.78
N GLY A 104 42.09 38.14 -4.64
CA GLY A 104 41.63 39.21 -3.76
C GLY A 104 42.20 38.99 -2.37
#